data_AF-A0AAV6CMH1-F1
#
_entry.id   AF-A0AAV6CMH1-F1
#
_cell.length_a   1.000
_cell.length_b   1.000
_cell.length_c   1.000
_cell.angle_alpha   90.00
_cell.angle_beta   90.00
_cell.angle_gamma   90.00
#
_symmetry.space_group_name_H-M   'P 1'
#
loop_
_entity.id
_entity.type
_entity.pdbx_description
1 polymer ?
#
loop_
_entity_poly.entity_id
_entity_poly.type
_entity_poly.pdbx_seq_one_letter_code
_entity_poly.pdbx_strand_id
1 'polypeptide(L)'
;MTLQANTTVRFTLPYGSIDVELYDDHKPITVTNFLSYVDRGEYTNMFMHRWDDGFVLQGGGFAVRPRQGTTPEIVPIPTHGTILNEYSVGPRYSNTYGTIAMARSSATNSATSQFFFNLGDNSFLDSVNGGFTVFGRVIAGFDVLNRFLAFDSVNGPWLGNAGGALNELPLQQPPDVAGYEDLIHTKIEVLRRHQRITFPPVPPMTYADGSFPLVAANSSGLPITFQVVSGPAFITDGRVYITGAGSIVLRASHPGTSLYIPASAEQTVTVTKASQEITFDPIGNQLLSAGSVPLVVTTISRFLPPTLTVLEGPATISNRTAVFTGGLGQVTIRASQPGNTNYHPAPSIDRTFQIYGTVNVTSSEGGTATKTPDFSAYTNLTSVTFTATPEPGFTFTGWTGTTNSAQNPLTLIVTSNINLRAEFRAGLTAPQLTIVDYVPGTFRLQLTAEAGSNYELQRSSNLTNWSTIKTGATTSGQVFLVDEAALADRAFYRVRSTRP
;
A
#
# COMPACT_ATOMS: atom_id res chain seq x y z
N MET A 1 28.10 12.07 -5.35
CA MET A 1 29.03 11.77 -6.46
C MET A 1 30.33 11.31 -5.82
N THR A 2 30.55 10.01 -5.75
CA THR A 2 31.81 9.45 -5.23
C THR A 2 32.91 9.77 -6.23
N LEU A 3 34.00 10.41 -5.79
CA LEU A 3 35.21 10.57 -6.59
C LEU A 3 35.72 9.15 -6.92
N GLN A 4 35.51 8.67 -8.14
CA GLN A 4 36.18 7.43 -8.60
C GLN A 4 37.59 7.81 -9.04
N ALA A 5 38.60 7.10 -8.52
CA ALA A 5 39.99 7.34 -8.88
C ALA A 5 40.32 6.71 -10.25
N ASN A 6 41.06 7.45 -11.07
CA ASN A 6 41.35 7.11 -12.46
C ASN A 6 42.60 6.23 -12.63
N THR A 7 42.76 5.63 -13.81
CA THR A 7 43.95 4.88 -14.21
C THR A 7 45.20 5.74 -14.05
N THR A 8 46.24 5.18 -13.45
CA THR A 8 47.56 5.81 -13.32
C THR A 8 48.57 5.05 -14.14
N VAL A 9 49.32 5.77 -14.97
CA VAL A 9 50.41 5.24 -15.78
C VAL A 9 51.72 5.92 -15.42
N ARG A 10 52.83 5.18 -15.50
CA ARG A 10 54.19 5.67 -15.26
C ARG A 10 54.96 5.69 -16.55
N PHE A 11 55.52 6.85 -16.89
CA PHE A 11 56.52 7.03 -17.92
C PHE A 11 57.89 7.04 -17.24
N THR A 12 58.76 6.08 -17.55
CA THR A 12 60.13 6.04 -17.05
C THR A 12 61.08 6.49 -18.15
N LEU A 13 61.73 7.61 -17.90
CA LEU A 13 62.76 8.22 -18.74
C LEU A 13 64.13 8.03 -18.08
N PRO A 14 65.26 8.26 -18.79
CA PRO A 14 66.61 8.21 -18.21
C PRO A 14 66.79 9.16 -17.02
N TYR A 15 65.99 10.23 -16.95
CA TYR A 15 66.09 11.28 -15.93
C TYR A 15 65.15 11.08 -14.74
N GLY A 16 64.32 10.03 -14.74
CA GLY A 16 63.34 9.76 -13.69
C GLY A 16 61.99 9.30 -14.24
N SER A 17 61.00 9.22 -13.35
CA SER A 17 59.65 8.77 -13.69
C SER A 17 58.63 9.90 -13.59
N ILE A 18 57.66 9.90 -14.50
CA ILE A 18 56.50 10.78 -14.51
C ILE A 18 55.27 9.89 -14.34
N ASP A 19 54.49 10.14 -13.29
CA ASP A 19 53.21 9.47 -13.07
C ASP A 19 52.07 10.35 -13.56
N VAL A 20 51.18 9.76 -14.34
CA VAL A 20 50.07 10.43 -14.98
C VAL A 20 48.77 9.79 -14.56
N GLU A 21 47.85 10.60 -14.03
CA GLU A 21 46.45 10.23 -13.86
C GLU A 21 45.71 10.48 -15.18
N LEU A 22 45.10 9.44 -15.74
CA LEU A 22 44.29 9.51 -16.95
C LEU A 22 42.87 9.98 -16.63
N TYR A 23 42.09 10.36 -17.63
CA TYR A 23 40.70 10.79 -17.46
C TYR A 23 39.72 9.75 -17.99
N ASP A 24 39.74 8.53 -17.43
CA ASP A 24 39.04 7.35 -17.96
C ASP A 24 37.55 7.60 -18.27
N ASP A 25 36.85 8.28 -17.38
CA ASP A 25 35.41 8.51 -17.49
C ASP A 25 35.05 9.71 -18.38
N HIS A 26 35.97 10.67 -18.49
CA HIS A 26 35.72 11.92 -19.21
C HIS A 26 36.22 11.84 -20.66
N LYS A 27 37.25 11.03 -20.90
CA LYS A 27 37.91 10.81 -22.21
C LYS A 27 38.05 9.31 -22.51
N PRO A 28 36.95 8.54 -22.45
CA PRO A 28 37.00 7.08 -22.53
C PRO A 28 37.58 6.54 -23.83
N ILE A 29 37.29 7.17 -24.98
CA ILE A 29 37.81 6.70 -26.29
C ILE A 29 39.33 6.89 -26.34
N THR A 30 39.80 8.05 -25.89
CA THR A 30 41.21 8.42 -25.94
C THR A 30 42.05 7.61 -24.95
N VAL A 31 41.58 7.46 -23.71
CA VAL A 31 42.24 6.66 -22.68
C VAL A 31 42.28 5.19 -23.09
N THR A 32 41.17 4.63 -23.60
CA THR A 32 41.12 3.25 -24.09
C THR A 32 42.10 3.03 -25.23
N ASN A 33 42.15 3.97 -26.18
CA ASN A 33 43.10 3.93 -27.29
C ASN A 33 44.55 3.92 -26.78
N PHE A 34 44.94 4.89 -25.95
CA PHE A 34 46.29 4.98 -25.39
C PHE A 34 46.70 3.71 -24.63
N LEU A 35 45.83 3.24 -23.71
CA LEU A 35 46.09 2.02 -22.96
C LEU A 35 46.18 0.78 -23.85
N SER A 36 45.45 0.72 -24.97
CA SER A 36 45.55 -0.40 -25.90
C SER A 36 46.94 -0.53 -26.56
N TYR A 37 47.65 0.58 -26.75
CA TYR A 37 49.04 0.59 -27.24
C TYR A 37 50.01 0.12 -26.16
N VAL A 38 49.79 0.54 -24.91
CA VAL A 38 50.55 0.06 -23.74
C VAL A 38 50.37 -1.45 -23.57
N ASP A 39 49.12 -1.93 -23.63
CA ASP A 39 48.75 -3.32 -23.35
C ASP A 39 49.22 -4.29 -24.43
N ARG A 40 49.30 -3.82 -25.68
CA ARG A 40 49.91 -4.56 -26.80
C ARG A 40 51.43 -4.50 -26.82
N GLY A 41 52.05 -3.74 -25.90
CA GLY A 41 53.49 -3.55 -25.85
C GLY A 41 54.04 -2.78 -27.05
N GLU A 42 53.21 -2.02 -27.77
CA GLU A 42 53.61 -1.34 -29.01
C GLU A 42 54.48 -0.11 -28.74
N TYR A 43 54.38 0.46 -27.53
CA TYR A 43 55.32 1.46 -27.02
C TYR A 43 56.64 0.88 -26.51
N THR A 44 56.88 -0.44 -26.63
CA THR A 44 58.16 -1.03 -26.25
C THR A 44 59.29 -0.44 -27.12
N ASN A 45 60.36 0.02 -26.47
CA ASN A 45 61.49 0.72 -27.11
C ASN A 45 61.09 1.99 -27.86
N MET A 46 59.97 2.64 -27.48
CA MET A 46 59.68 3.97 -27.99
C MET A 46 60.64 5.02 -27.40
N PHE A 47 60.75 6.14 -28.09
CA PHE A 47 61.47 7.32 -27.63
C PHE A 47 60.64 8.59 -27.86
N MET A 48 61.00 9.66 -27.17
CA MET A 48 60.48 10.98 -27.45
C MET A 48 61.14 11.47 -28.74
N HIS A 49 60.37 11.60 -29.82
CA HIS A 49 60.92 11.88 -31.16
C HIS A 49 60.86 13.36 -31.54
N ARG A 50 60.20 14.17 -30.70
CA ARG A 50 60.10 15.61 -30.87
C ARG A 50 60.12 16.29 -29.50
N TRP A 51 61.05 17.24 -29.33
CA TRP A 51 61.09 18.15 -28.20
C TRP A 51 61.15 19.59 -28.71
N ASP A 52 60.21 20.39 -28.27
CA ASP A 52 60.10 21.82 -28.57
C ASP A 52 60.06 22.57 -27.24
N ASP A 53 61.09 23.38 -26.98
CA ASP A 53 61.32 24.03 -25.69
C ASP A 53 60.15 24.95 -25.31
N GLY A 54 59.71 24.85 -24.05
CA GLY A 54 58.52 25.55 -23.55
C GLY A 54 57.18 25.14 -24.19
N PHE A 55 57.19 24.27 -25.21
CA PHE A 55 55.99 23.85 -25.93
C PHE A 55 55.60 22.41 -25.60
N VAL A 56 56.22 21.41 -26.24
CA VAL A 56 55.79 20.00 -26.12
C VAL A 56 56.95 19.02 -26.11
N LEU A 57 56.76 17.93 -25.36
CA LEU A 57 57.57 16.71 -25.47
C LEU A 57 56.69 15.59 -26.03
N GLN A 58 56.95 15.20 -27.28
CA GLN A 58 56.09 14.32 -28.06
C GLN A 58 56.71 12.94 -28.33
N GLY A 59 55.90 11.91 -28.15
CA GLY A 59 56.29 10.50 -28.23
C GLY A 59 55.22 9.63 -28.89
N GLY A 60 55.43 8.31 -28.86
CA GLY A 60 54.43 7.33 -29.33
C GLY A 60 54.31 7.19 -30.86
N GLY A 61 55.24 7.77 -31.63
CA GLY A 61 55.25 7.68 -33.10
C GLY A 61 56.25 6.67 -33.66
N PHE A 62 57.36 6.47 -32.96
CA PHE A 62 58.51 5.71 -33.44
C PHE A 62 59.13 4.87 -32.31
N ALA A 63 59.75 3.75 -32.68
CA ALA A 63 60.46 2.84 -31.79
C ALA A 63 61.73 2.32 -32.46
N VAL A 64 62.63 1.72 -31.67
CA VAL A 64 63.88 1.12 -32.18
C VAL A 64 63.79 -0.42 -32.23
N ARG A 65 64.19 -1.03 -33.35
CA ARG A 65 64.25 -2.51 -33.52
C ARG A 65 65.48 -2.98 -34.33
N PRO A 66 66.15 -4.10 -33.95
CA PRO A 66 66.34 -4.56 -32.57
C PRO A 66 67.36 -3.66 -31.86
N ARG A 67 67.31 -3.63 -30.53
CA ARG A 67 68.17 -2.78 -29.70
C ARG A 67 69.60 -3.32 -29.54
N GLN A 68 69.83 -4.60 -29.78
CA GLN A 68 71.14 -5.24 -29.60
C GLN A 68 71.45 -6.23 -30.72
N GLY A 69 72.70 -6.24 -31.18
CA GLY A 69 73.28 -7.32 -32.00
C GLY A 69 73.12 -7.22 -33.53
N THR A 70 72.35 -6.26 -34.06
CA THR A 70 72.31 -5.89 -35.48
C THR A 70 72.30 -4.36 -35.63
N THR A 71 72.33 -3.84 -36.86
CA THR A 71 72.05 -2.42 -37.12
C THR A 71 70.65 -2.09 -36.57
N PRO A 72 70.52 -1.19 -35.57
CA PRO A 72 69.21 -0.78 -35.08
C PRO A 72 68.50 0.05 -36.14
N GLU A 73 67.17 0.02 -36.18
CA GLU A 73 66.34 0.75 -37.13
C GLU A 73 65.24 1.52 -36.38
N ILE A 74 65.02 2.80 -36.73
CA ILE A 74 63.80 3.52 -36.34
C ILE A 74 62.66 3.01 -37.21
N VAL A 75 61.66 2.44 -36.55
CA VAL A 75 60.44 1.97 -37.16
C VAL A 75 59.24 2.78 -36.63
N PRO A 76 58.23 3.07 -37.47
CA PRO A 76 57.00 3.65 -36.98
C PRO A 76 56.27 2.68 -36.05
N ILE A 77 55.62 3.21 -35.03
CA ILE A 77 54.70 2.42 -34.20
C ILE A 77 53.46 2.08 -35.06
N PRO A 78 53.08 0.79 -35.19
CA PRO A 78 51.90 0.40 -35.94
C PRO A 78 50.65 1.14 -35.44
N THR A 79 49.79 1.64 -36.32
CA THR A 79 48.58 2.38 -35.94
C THR A 79 47.31 1.56 -36.17
N HIS A 80 46.27 1.80 -35.36
CA HIS A 80 45.03 0.97 -35.34
C HIS A 80 43.77 1.77 -35.71
N GLY A 81 43.87 2.58 -36.76
CA GLY A 81 42.80 3.51 -37.16
C GLY A 81 42.76 4.77 -36.31
N THR A 82 42.04 5.79 -36.79
CA THR A 82 41.92 7.07 -36.09
C THR A 82 40.77 7.08 -35.10
N ILE A 83 40.91 7.84 -34.02
CA ILE A 83 39.86 8.00 -33.00
C ILE A 83 39.10 9.31 -33.15
N LEU A 84 37.87 9.34 -32.62
CA LEU A 84 37.08 10.56 -32.46
C LEU A 84 37.79 11.51 -31.48
N ASN A 85 37.85 12.80 -31.82
CA ASN A 85 38.38 13.81 -30.92
C ASN A 85 37.41 14.08 -29.76
N GLU A 86 37.84 13.81 -28.53
CA GLU A 86 37.05 13.99 -27.32
C GLU A 86 37.24 15.36 -26.65
N TYR A 87 37.96 16.31 -27.28
CA TYR A 87 38.19 17.63 -26.68
C TYR A 87 36.88 18.31 -26.26
N SER A 88 35.86 18.23 -27.11
CA SER A 88 34.51 18.79 -26.85
C SER A 88 33.51 17.81 -26.22
N VAL A 89 33.92 16.60 -25.83
CA VAL A 89 33.07 15.57 -25.21
C VAL A 89 33.32 15.54 -23.69
N GLY A 90 32.27 15.67 -22.87
CA GLY A 90 32.43 15.72 -21.41
C GLY A 90 33.18 16.98 -20.92
N PRO A 91 33.80 16.95 -19.72
CA PRO A 91 34.61 18.06 -19.21
C PRO A 91 35.73 18.45 -20.17
N ARG A 92 35.91 19.76 -20.39
CA ARG A 92 36.99 20.31 -21.23
C ARG A 92 38.24 20.51 -20.40
N TYR A 93 39.34 19.93 -20.86
CA TYR A 93 40.65 20.06 -20.25
C TYR A 93 41.54 20.86 -21.19
N SER A 94 42.09 21.96 -20.67
CA SER A 94 42.96 22.85 -21.44
C SER A 94 44.37 22.28 -21.55
N ASN A 95 45.03 22.53 -22.69
CA ASN A 95 46.42 22.13 -22.96
C ASN A 95 47.40 23.01 -22.18
N THR A 96 47.41 22.91 -20.85
CA THR A 96 48.31 23.65 -19.96
C THR A 96 49.44 22.76 -19.45
N TYR A 97 50.46 23.38 -18.85
CA TYR A 97 51.64 22.71 -18.31
C TYR A 97 51.28 21.47 -17.46
N GLY A 98 51.97 20.36 -17.72
CA GLY A 98 51.79 19.11 -16.97
C GLY A 98 50.57 18.30 -17.40
N THR A 99 49.87 18.67 -18.48
CA THR A 99 48.85 17.83 -19.09
C THR A 99 49.42 16.95 -20.20
N ILE A 100 48.78 15.80 -20.47
CA ILE A 100 49.09 14.93 -21.61
C ILE A 100 47.92 14.96 -22.60
N ALA A 101 48.23 15.13 -23.89
CA ALA A 101 47.24 15.21 -24.96
C ALA A 101 47.62 14.34 -26.16
N MET A 102 46.61 13.92 -26.94
CA MET A 102 46.84 13.16 -28.17
C MET A 102 47.31 14.08 -29.30
N ALA A 103 48.40 13.71 -29.95
CA ALA A 103 48.84 14.36 -31.18
C ALA A 103 47.95 13.94 -32.35
N ARG A 104 47.77 14.85 -33.31
CA ARG A 104 46.96 14.63 -34.51
C ARG A 104 47.44 15.50 -35.67
N SER A 105 47.01 15.16 -36.88
CA SER A 105 47.19 16.03 -38.05
C SER A 105 46.18 17.18 -38.04
N SER A 106 46.11 17.95 -39.13
CA SER A 106 45.13 19.04 -39.28
C SER A 106 43.68 18.56 -39.21
N ALA A 107 43.40 17.31 -39.59
CA ALA A 107 42.08 16.71 -39.46
C ALA A 107 41.74 16.42 -37.99
N THR A 108 40.56 16.85 -37.55
CA THR A 108 40.13 16.77 -36.14
C THR A 108 40.15 15.33 -35.59
N ASN A 109 39.65 14.36 -36.35
CA ASN A 109 39.55 12.95 -35.93
C ASN A 109 40.68 12.10 -36.55
N SER A 110 41.94 12.51 -36.35
CA SER A 110 43.13 11.85 -36.93
C SER A 110 44.13 11.31 -35.91
N ALA A 111 43.86 11.46 -34.61
CA ALA A 111 44.72 10.91 -33.57
C ALA A 111 44.79 9.38 -33.66
N THR A 112 45.98 8.82 -33.40
CA THR A 112 46.27 7.37 -33.40
C THR A 112 47.10 7.00 -32.17
N SER A 113 48.42 6.83 -32.29
CA SER A 113 49.33 6.38 -31.23
C SER A 113 50.13 7.50 -30.56
N GLN A 114 50.25 8.66 -31.22
CA GLN A 114 51.14 9.73 -30.77
C GLN A 114 50.48 10.60 -29.69
N PHE A 115 51.28 11.00 -28.70
CA PHE A 115 50.86 11.86 -27.60
C PHE A 115 51.97 12.85 -27.28
N PHE A 116 51.64 13.90 -26.54
CA PHE A 116 52.61 14.86 -26.04
C PHE A 116 52.29 15.33 -24.63
N PHE A 117 53.34 15.64 -23.87
CA PHE A 117 53.25 16.42 -22.64
C PHE A 117 53.34 17.92 -22.97
N ASN A 118 52.45 18.70 -22.38
CA ASN A 118 52.55 20.16 -22.42
C ASN A 118 53.65 20.64 -21.45
N LEU A 119 54.69 21.26 -22.00
CA LEU A 119 55.80 21.87 -21.25
C LEU A 119 55.53 23.34 -20.90
N GLY A 120 54.46 23.94 -21.40
CA GLY A 120 54.03 25.30 -21.07
C GLY A 120 52.51 25.47 -21.12
N ASP A 121 52.02 26.71 -21.05
CA ASP A 121 50.62 27.01 -21.33
C ASP A 121 50.39 27.07 -22.84
N ASN A 122 49.84 25.98 -23.38
CA ASN A 122 49.53 25.80 -24.78
C ASN A 122 48.03 25.86 -25.04
N SER A 123 47.27 26.60 -24.23
CA SER A 123 45.82 26.75 -24.36
C SER A 123 45.37 27.24 -25.75
N PHE A 124 46.25 27.81 -26.57
CA PHE A 124 45.93 28.07 -27.98
C PHE A 124 45.51 26.79 -28.74
N LEU A 125 46.07 25.62 -28.40
CA LEU A 125 45.73 24.31 -28.97
C LEU A 125 44.29 23.90 -28.69
N ASP A 126 43.63 24.49 -27.70
CA ASP A 126 42.23 24.24 -27.36
C ASP A 126 41.25 24.74 -28.42
N SER A 127 41.69 25.68 -29.26
CA SER A 127 40.88 26.32 -30.29
C SER A 127 41.25 25.88 -31.71
N VAL A 128 42.48 25.38 -31.91
CA VAL A 128 43.00 25.00 -33.23
C VAL A 128 42.26 23.77 -33.76
N ASN A 129 41.60 23.87 -34.91
CA ASN A 129 41.03 22.75 -35.67
C ASN A 129 40.21 21.75 -34.83
N GLY A 130 39.42 22.26 -33.88
CA GLY A 130 38.57 21.45 -32.99
C GLY A 130 39.23 21.00 -31.68
N GLY A 131 40.42 21.50 -31.36
CA GLY A 131 41.12 21.24 -30.12
C GLY A 131 42.03 20.00 -30.17
N PHE A 132 42.95 19.89 -29.20
CA PHE A 132 43.72 18.68 -28.93
C PHE A 132 43.19 18.04 -27.63
N THR A 133 42.84 16.74 -27.68
CA THR A 133 42.26 16.08 -26.51
C THR A 133 43.32 15.86 -25.44
N VAL A 134 43.25 16.64 -24.36
CA VAL A 134 43.90 16.33 -23.09
C VAL A 134 43.17 15.16 -22.44
N PHE A 135 43.90 14.08 -22.14
CA PHE A 135 43.35 12.83 -21.60
C PHE A 135 43.99 12.39 -20.28
N GLY A 136 44.84 13.22 -19.70
CA GLY A 136 45.39 13.02 -18.36
C GLY A 136 46.21 14.20 -17.88
N ARG A 137 46.73 14.07 -16.67
CA ARG A 137 47.63 15.04 -16.03
C ARG A 137 48.73 14.36 -15.25
N VAL A 138 49.87 15.01 -15.17
CA VAL A 138 50.97 14.62 -14.29
C VAL A 138 50.53 14.80 -12.83
N ILE A 139 50.76 13.76 -12.03
CA ILE A 139 50.50 13.74 -10.59
C ILE A 139 51.78 13.54 -9.76
N ALA A 140 52.85 13.04 -10.37
CA ALA A 140 54.20 13.00 -9.80
C ALA A 140 55.26 13.05 -10.92
N GLY A 141 56.48 13.49 -10.61
CA GLY A 141 57.55 13.62 -11.60
C GLY A 141 57.61 14.99 -12.31
N PHE A 142 57.07 16.04 -11.69
CA PHE A 142 57.18 17.41 -12.21
C PHE A 142 58.64 17.90 -12.27
N ASP A 143 59.52 17.38 -11.43
CA ASP A 143 60.97 17.59 -11.51
C ASP A 143 61.56 17.06 -12.82
N VAL A 144 61.06 15.92 -13.32
CA VAL A 144 61.45 15.37 -14.62
C VAL A 144 60.94 16.27 -15.76
N LEU A 145 59.68 16.73 -15.72
CA LEU A 145 59.15 17.69 -16.71
C LEU A 145 59.92 19.01 -16.69
N ASN A 146 60.16 19.57 -15.50
CA ASN A 146 60.90 20.82 -15.33
C ASN A 146 62.33 20.71 -15.81
N ARG A 147 62.92 19.51 -15.80
CA ARG A 147 64.23 19.29 -16.40
C ARG A 147 64.24 19.65 -17.88
N PHE A 148 63.15 19.35 -18.61
CA PHE A 148 62.99 19.74 -20.02
C PHE A 148 62.81 21.24 -20.26
N LEU A 149 62.50 22.02 -19.21
CA LEU A 149 62.42 23.49 -19.25
C LEU A 149 63.71 24.17 -18.78
N ALA A 150 64.51 23.47 -17.98
CA ALA A 150 65.75 23.99 -17.42
C ALA A 150 66.98 23.66 -18.28
N PHE A 151 66.79 22.85 -19.33
CA PHE A 151 67.84 22.50 -20.26
C PHE A 151 68.27 23.73 -21.06
N ASP A 152 69.56 24.06 -20.99
CA ASP A 152 70.18 25.09 -21.82
C ASP A 152 70.89 24.46 -23.04
N SER A 153 71.41 25.30 -23.94
CA SER A 153 72.09 24.86 -25.16
C SER A 153 73.39 24.07 -24.94
N VAL A 154 73.83 23.90 -23.69
CA VAL A 154 75.10 23.24 -23.32
C VAL A 154 74.88 21.96 -22.52
N ASN A 155 73.84 21.89 -21.70
CA ASN A 155 73.54 20.80 -20.75
C ASN A 155 72.19 20.12 -21.02
N GLY A 156 71.46 20.59 -22.03
CA GLY A 156 70.21 20.03 -22.51
C GLY A 156 70.36 18.80 -23.40
N PRO A 157 69.25 18.07 -23.67
CA PRO A 157 69.24 17.04 -24.67
C PRO A 157 69.50 17.67 -26.03
N TRP A 158 70.38 17.06 -26.79
CA TRP A 158 70.82 17.62 -28.06
C TRP A 158 69.75 17.39 -29.10
N LEU A 159 69.39 18.44 -29.85
CA LEU A 159 68.46 18.32 -30.97
C LEU A 159 69.19 17.68 -32.16
N GLY A 160 68.96 16.39 -32.35
CA GLY A 160 69.39 15.63 -33.51
C GLY A 160 68.45 15.84 -34.69
N ASN A 161 69.00 15.79 -35.91
CA ASN A 161 68.23 15.77 -37.14
C ASN A 161 68.52 14.47 -37.89
N ALA A 162 67.52 13.57 -37.92
CA ALA A 162 67.54 12.34 -38.70
C ALA A 162 66.67 12.44 -39.98
N GLY A 163 66.19 13.64 -40.31
CA GLY A 163 65.37 13.92 -41.49
C GLY A 163 63.89 13.58 -41.33
N GLY A 164 63.07 14.13 -42.23
CA GLY A 164 61.63 13.86 -42.27
C GLY A 164 60.91 14.33 -41.00
N ALA A 165 60.29 13.41 -40.28
CA ALA A 165 59.57 13.67 -39.03
C ALA A 165 60.47 13.75 -37.78
N LEU A 166 61.81 13.62 -37.94
CA LEU A 166 62.79 13.48 -36.86
C LEU A 166 63.81 14.63 -36.85
N ASN A 167 63.37 15.85 -37.11
CA ASN A 167 64.25 17.03 -37.15
C ASN A 167 64.49 17.67 -35.77
N GLU A 168 63.73 17.24 -34.75
CA GLU A 168 63.74 17.79 -33.38
C GLU A 168 63.94 16.66 -32.35
N LEU A 169 64.89 15.77 -32.63
CA LEU A 169 65.09 14.54 -31.87
C LEU A 169 65.90 14.83 -30.58
N PRO A 170 65.35 14.68 -29.37
CA PRO A 170 66.12 14.89 -28.16
C PRO A 170 67.04 13.70 -27.85
N LEU A 171 68.34 13.97 -27.68
CA LEU A 171 69.39 12.97 -27.40
C LEU A 171 69.97 13.12 -25.98
N GLN A 172 70.44 12.03 -25.38
CA GLN A 172 71.03 11.98 -24.04
C GLN A 172 72.43 12.61 -23.97
N GLN A 173 73.19 12.62 -25.07
CA GLN A 173 74.56 13.15 -25.17
C GLN A 173 74.84 13.82 -26.54
N PRO A 174 75.83 14.73 -26.65
CA PRO A 174 76.18 15.37 -27.91
C PRO A 174 76.81 14.34 -28.86
N PRO A 175 76.31 14.18 -30.09
CA PRO A 175 76.77 13.11 -30.96
C PRO A 175 77.97 13.53 -31.82
N ASP A 176 79.02 12.72 -31.81
CA ASP A 176 79.96 12.65 -32.95
C ASP A 176 79.39 11.77 -34.09
N VAL A 177 78.44 10.87 -33.79
CA VAL A 177 77.45 10.27 -34.71
C VAL A 177 76.24 9.87 -33.87
N ALA A 178 75.03 10.36 -34.17
CA ALA A 178 73.84 10.06 -33.35
C ALA A 178 73.46 8.58 -33.48
N GLY A 179 73.68 7.79 -32.43
CA GLY A 179 73.28 6.39 -32.36
C GLY A 179 71.89 6.23 -31.75
N TYR A 180 71.23 5.10 -32.01
CA TYR A 180 69.91 4.82 -31.42
C TYR A 180 69.94 4.59 -29.89
N GLU A 181 71.12 4.37 -29.30
CA GLU A 181 71.31 4.31 -27.85
C GLU A 181 71.29 5.69 -27.18
N ASP A 182 71.53 6.77 -27.95
CA ASP A 182 71.51 8.14 -27.44
C ASP A 182 70.09 8.72 -27.36
N LEU A 183 69.07 8.01 -27.85
CA LEU A 183 67.69 8.47 -27.79
C LEU A 183 67.17 8.55 -26.35
N ILE A 184 66.30 9.50 -26.06
CA ILE A 184 65.53 9.50 -24.80
C ILE A 184 64.42 8.45 -24.89
N HIS A 185 64.78 7.22 -24.53
CA HIS A 185 63.85 6.09 -24.45
C HIS A 185 62.85 6.29 -23.32
N THR A 186 61.62 5.83 -23.53
CA THR A 186 60.57 5.93 -22.52
C THR A 186 59.86 4.61 -22.38
N LYS A 187 59.81 4.08 -21.15
CA LYS A 187 59.00 2.92 -20.81
C LYS A 187 57.67 3.38 -20.23
N ILE A 188 56.54 2.88 -20.73
CA ILE A 188 55.23 3.14 -20.14
C ILE A 188 54.75 1.89 -19.40
N GLU A 189 54.31 2.05 -18.16
CA GLU A 189 53.72 0.99 -17.34
C GLU A 189 52.41 1.45 -16.71
N VAL A 190 51.40 0.58 -16.71
CA VAL A 190 50.16 0.84 -15.96
C VAL A 190 50.40 0.50 -14.49
N LEU A 191 50.34 1.49 -13.61
CA LEU A 191 50.49 1.28 -12.17
C LEU A 191 49.20 0.74 -11.57
N ARG A 192 48.08 1.40 -11.87
CA ARG A 192 46.74 0.99 -11.45
C ARG A 192 45.71 1.36 -12.50
N ARG A 193 44.68 0.54 -12.66
CA ARG A 193 43.55 0.75 -13.57
C ARG A 193 42.31 1.20 -12.83
N HIS A 194 41.61 2.14 -13.44
CA HIS A 194 40.23 2.43 -13.14
C HIS A 194 39.37 1.17 -13.39
N GLN A 195 38.37 0.96 -12.53
CA GLN A 195 37.32 -0.02 -12.76
C GLN A 195 35.97 0.59 -12.41
N ARG A 196 34.96 0.27 -13.22
CA ARG A 196 33.60 0.75 -13.06
C ARG A 196 32.69 -0.39 -12.61
N ILE A 197 31.93 -0.15 -11.54
CA ILE A 197 30.78 -0.99 -11.19
C ILE A 197 29.55 -0.39 -11.85
N THR A 198 28.95 -1.15 -12.76
CA THR A 198 27.62 -0.88 -13.31
C THR A 198 26.60 -1.58 -12.43
N PHE A 199 25.79 -0.80 -11.72
CA PHE A 199 24.72 -1.30 -10.86
C PHE A 199 23.37 -0.82 -11.40
N PRO A 200 22.67 -1.64 -12.22
CA PRO A 200 21.39 -1.27 -12.81
C PRO A 200 20.36 -0.85 -11.75
N PRO A 201 19.53 0.16 -12.04
CA PRO A 201 18.53 0.64 -11.10
C PRO A 201 17.48 -0.44 -10.81
N VAL A 202 17.20 -0.65 -9.53
CA VAL A 202 16.09 -1.52 -9.08
C VAL A 202 14.80 -0.70 -9.09
N PRO A 203 13.72 -1.20 -9.71
CA PRO A 203 12.41 -0.55 -9.66
C PRO A 203 11.90 -0.39 -8.22
N PRO A 204 10.97 0.55 -7.95
CA PRO A 204 10.27 0.61 -6.68
C PRO A 204 9.58 -0.72 -6.36
N MET A 205 9.65 -1.14 -5.10
CA MET A 205 9.09 -2.39 -4.60
C MET A 205 7.96 -2.10 -3.60
N THR A 206 7.22 -3.15 -3.23
CA THR A 206 6.25 -3.15 -2.14
C THR A 206 6.68 -4.14 -1.07
N TYR A 207 6.19 -3.97 0.16
CA TYR A 207 6.44 -4.93 1.22
C TYR A 207 5.96 -6.36 0.88
N ALA A 208 4.95 -6.49 0.00
CA ALA A 208 4.41 -7.78 -0.42
C ALA A 208 5.35 -8.57 -1.35
N ASP A 209 6.32 -7.92 -2.00
CA ASP A 209 7.25 -8.59 -2.91
C ASP A 209 8.22 -9.53 -2.19
N GLY A 210 8.48 -9.28 -0.90
CA GLY A 210 9.26 -10.14 -0.01
C GLY A 210 10.76 -10.17 -0.31
N SER A 211 11.19 -10.47 -1.54
CA SER A 211 12.61 -10.48 -1.92
C SER A 211 12.84 -10.21 -3.40
N PHE A 212 14.03 -9.72 -3.76
CA PHE A 212 14.45 -9.50 -5.14
C PHE A 212 15.95 -9.79 -5.34
N PRO A 213 16.37 -10.23 -6.54
CA PRO A 213 17.78 -10.47 -6.84
C PRO A 213 18.54 -9.16 -7.08
N LEU A 214 19.85 -9.18 -6.88
CA LEU A 214 20.75 -8.11 -7.32
C LEU A 214 21.58 -8.55 -8.51
N VAL A 215 21.81 -7.60 -9.41
CA VAL A 215 22.71 -7.75 -10.55
C VAL A 215 23.62 -6.53 -10.58
N ALA A 216 24.91 -6.76 -10.73
CA ALA A 216 25.90 -5.72 -11.00
C ALA A 216 27.03 -6.33 -11.83
N ALA A 217 27.73 -5.49 -12.59
CA ALA A 217 28.87 -5.90 -13.39
C ALA A 217 30.06 -5.00 -13.09
N ASN A 218 31.26 -5.56 -13.11
CA ASN A 218 32.51 -4.84 -12.93
C ASN A 218 33.28 -4.86 -14.25
N SER A 219 33.75 -3.70 -14.72
CA SER A 219 34.48 -3.59 -15.99
C SER A 219 35.80 -4.39 -16.00
N SER A 220 36.35 -4.72 -14.83
CA SER A 220 37.54 -5.57 -14.69
C SER A 220 37.23 -7.08 -14.73
N GLY A 221 35.95 -7.47 -14.70
CA GLY A 221 35.53 -8.87 -14.54
C GLY A 221 35.74 -9.42 -13.12
N LEU A 222 36.23 -8.62 -12.18
CA LEU A 222 36.42 -9.04 -10.79
C LEU A 222 35.08 -9.19 -10.05
N PRO A 223 34.97 -10.14 -9.11
CA PRO A 223 33.73 -10.40 -8.38
C PRO A 223 33.25 -9.18 -7.60
N ILE A 224 31.95 -9.11 -7.34
CA ILE A 224 31.32 -7.99 -6.62
C ILE A 224 30.75 -8.50 -5.29
N THR A 225 30.88 -7.69 -4.25
CA THR A 225 30.18 -7.87 -2.98
C THR A 225 29.00 -6.91 -2.88
N PHE A 226 27.86 -7.39 -2.39
CA PHE A 226 26.69 -6.57 -2.11
C PHE A 226 26.50 -6.35 -0.61
N GLN A 227 26.01 -5.16 -0.24
CA GLN A 227 25.74 -4.78 1.14
C GLN A 227 24.47 -3.95 1.23
N VAL A 228 23.67 -4.17 2.29
CA VAL A 228 22.66 -3.21 2.74
C VAL A 228 23.38 -2.15 3.57
N VAL A 229 23.49 -0.93 3.03
CA VAL A 229 24.10 0.21 3.73
C VAL A 229 23.15 0.72 4.81
N SER A 230 21.85 0.78 4.50
CA SER A 230 20.80 1.15 5.45
C SER A 230 19.42 0.70 4.97
N GLY A 231 18.44 0.74 5.87
CA GLY A 231 17.04 0.42 5.57
C GLY A 231 16.58 -0.97 6.02
N PRO A 232 15.28 -1.27 5.90
CA PRO A 232 14.67 -2.47 6.48
C PRO A 232 14.84 -3.69 5.56
N ALA A 233 16.08 -4.14 5.35
CA ALA A 233 16.37 -5.35 4.58
C ALA A 233 17.69 -6.02 5.01
N PHE A 234 17.88 -7.26 4.58
CA PHE A 234 19.16 -7.96 4.66
C PHE A 234 19.46 -8.66 3.32
N ILE A 235 20.72 -9.03 3.10
CA ILE A 235 21.14 -9.77 1.91
C ILE A 235 21.62 -11.16 2.33
N THR A 236 21.11 -12.20 1.67
CA THR A 236 21.66 -13.56 1.70
C THR A 236 21.51 -14.18 0.32
N ASP A 237 22.47 -15.02 -0.08
CA ASP A 237 22.42 -15.77 -1.34
C ASP A 237 22.17 -14.90 -2.59
N GLY A 238 22.74 -13.70 -2.63
CA GLY A 238 22.61 -12.76 -3.76
C GLY A 238 21.22 -12.11 -3.90
N ARG A 239 20.34 -12.25 -2.90
CA ARG A 239 19.01 -11.65 -2.86
C ARG A 239 18.87 -10.69 -1.70
N VAL A 240 18.11 -9.63 -1.91
CA VAL A 240 17.64 -8.72 -0.86
C VAL A 240 16.32 -9.25 -0.33
N TYR A 241 16.23 -9.44 0.99
CA TYR A 241 15.00 -9.80 1.69
C TYR A 241 14.45 -8.56 2.42
N ILE A 242 13.23 -8.18 2.06
CA ILE A 242 12.53 -7.02 2.59
C ILE A 242 11.94 -7.38 3.96
N THR A 243 12.24 -6.57 4.98
CA THR A 243 11.71 -6.74 6.35
C THR A 243 10.75 -5.63 6.75
N GLY A 244 10.63 -4.58 5.94
CA GLY A 244 9.65 -3.52 6.14
C GLY A 244 9.54 -2.55 4.96
N ALA A 245 8.50 -1.73 4.98
CA ALA A 245 8.39 -0.60 4.06
C ALA A 245 9.35 0.53 4.48
N GLY A 246 9.89 1.24 3.50
CA GLY A 246 10.86 2.30 3.72
C GLY A 246 11.90 2.39 2.60
N SER A 247 12.92 3.20 2.83
CA SER A 247 14.04 3.36 1.91
C SER A 247 15.15 2.36 2.26
N ILE A 248 15.64 1.62 1.26
CA ILE A 248 16.79 0.71 1.38
C ILE A 248 17.94 1.29 0.55
N VAL A 249 19.10 1.51 1.16
CA VAL A 249 20.32 1.88 0.43
C VAL A 249 21.17 0.65 0.24
N LEU A 250 21.46 0.32 -1.01
CA LEU A 250 22.25 -0.84 -1.40
C LEU A 250 23.58 -0.39 -2.00
N ARG A 251 24.65 -1.12 -1.69
CA ARG A 251 25.98 -0.90 -2.26
C ARG A 251 26.46 -2.17 -2.94
N ALA A 252 26.93 -2.00 -4.18
CA ALA A 252 27.76 -2.97 -4.89
C ALA A 252 29.21 -2.48 -4.83
N SER A 253 30.15 -3.29 -4.39
CA SER A 253 31.55 -2.89 -4.21
C SER A 253 32.55 -3.97 -4.56
N HIS A 254 33.77 -3.54 -4.89
CA HIS A 254 34.95 -4.37 -4.98
C HIS A 254 36.14 -3.61 -4.35
N PRO A 255 36.93 -4.22 -3.45
CA PRO A 255 37.99 -3.53 -2.72
C PRO A 255 39.22 -3.18 -3.58
N GLY A 256 39.25 -3.58 -4.85
CA GLY A 256 40.39 -3.41 -5.73
C GLY A 256 41.45 -4.49 -5.53
N THR A 257 42.55 -4.35 -6.28
CA THR A 257 43.73 -5.20 -6.20
C THR A 257 44.99 -4.32 -6.28
N SER A 258 46.18 -4.92 -6.38
CA SER A 258 47.39 -4.17 -6.73
C SER A 258 47.24 -3.44 -8.08
N LEU A 259 46.59 -4.06 -9.05
CA LEU A 259 46.40 -3.52 -10.40
C LEU A 259 45.12 -2.71 -10.56
N TYR A 260 44.06 -2.95 -9.80
CA TYR A 260 42.79 -2.23 -9.95
C TYR A 260 42.46 -1.37 -8.73
N ILE A 261 41.96 -0.17 -8.97
CA ILE A 261 41.54 0.78 -7.93
C ILE A 261 40.21 0.33 -7.32
N PRO A 262 39.97 0.43 -6.00
CA PRO A 262 38.68 0.09 -5.41
C PRO A 262 37.51 0.82 -6.08
N ALA A 263 36.36 0.16 -6.22
CA ALA A 263 35.17 0.74 -6.83
C ALA A 263 33.90 0.37 -6.06
N SER A 264 32.93 1.28 -6.05
CA SER A 264 31.62 1.06 -5.46
C SER A 264 30.55 1.88 -6.17
N ALA A 265 29.36 1.32 -6.29
CA ALA A 265 28.15 2.01 -6.72
C ALA A 265 27.05 1.80 -5.68
N GLU A 266 26.31 2.87 -5.40
CA GLU A 266 25.16 2.83 -4.50
C GLU A 266 23.88 3.18 -5.23
N GLN A 267 22.78 2.61 -4.77
CA GLN A 267 21.45 3.01 -5.17
C GLN A 267 20.46 2.88 -4.02
N THR A 268 19.39 3.65 -4.12
CA THR A 268 18.29 3.64 -3.16
C THR A 268 17.08 2.96 -3.78
N VAL A 269 16.52 1.98 -3.09
CA VAL A 269 15.29 1.28 -3.44
C VAL A 269 14.19 1.71 -2.49
N THR A 270 13.10 2.23 -3.02
CA THR A 270 11.91 2.57 -2.23
C THR A 270 11.01 1.34 -2.13
N VAL A 271 10.72 0.93 -0.91
CA VAL A 271 9.71 -0.10 -0.59
C VAL A 271 8.47 0.59 -0.03
N THR A 272 7.36 0.55 -0.77
CA THR A 272 6.08 1.08 -0.31
C THR A 272 5.34 0.06 0.55
N LYS A 273 4.34 0.53 1.31
CA LYS A 273 3.49 -0.35 2.11
C LYS A 273 2.65 -1.23 1.20
N ALA A 274 2.40 -2.46 1.63
CA ALA A 274 1.49 -3.37 0.94
C ALA A 274 0.02 -3.02 1.24
N SER A 275 -0.86 -3.29 0.29
CA SER A 275 -2.31 -3.17 0.50
C SER A 275 -2.86 -4.34 1.32
N GLN A 276 -4.00 -4.12 1.97
CA GLN A 276 -4.73 -5.12 2.72
C GLN A 276 -6.20 -5.16 2.30
N GLU A 277 -6.82 -6.33 2.48
CA GLU A 277 -8.20 -6.58 2.12
C GLU A 277 -8.96 -7.24 3.27
N ILE A 278 -10.17 -6.73 3.49
CA ILE A 278 -11.17 -7.29 4.39
C ILE A 278 -12.44 -7.60 3.61
N THR A 279 -13.17 -8.62 4.05
CA THR A 279 -14.55 -8.87 3.62
C THR A 279 -15.46 -8.83 4.83
N PHE A 280 -16.70 -8.38 4.61
CA PHE A 280 -17.75 -8.38 5.61
C PHE A 280 -19.02 -8.92 4.93
N ASP A 281 -19.49 -10.08 5.38
CA ASP A 281 -20.63 -10.73 4.75
C ASP A 281 -21.90 -9.88 4.88
N PRO A 282 -22.80 -9.90 3.86
CA PRO A 282 -24.10 -9.27 3.97
C PRO A 282 -24.88 -9.77 5.18
N ILE A 283 -25.54 -8.85 5.89
CA ILE A 283 -26.38 -9.17 7.04
C ILE A 283 -27.84 -9.08 6.59
N GLY A 284 -28.58 -10.17 6.70
CA GLY A 284 -30.02 -10.17 6.43
C GLY A 284 -30.80 -9.40 7.50
N ASN A 285 -31.98 -8.91 7.16
CA ASN A 285 -32.88 -8.30 8.12
C ASN A 285 -33.26 -9.26 9.25
N GLN A 286 -33.50 -8.72 10.43
CA GLN A 286 -33.67 -9.50 11.66
C GLN A 286 -35.02 -9.18 12.33
N LEU A 287 -35.58 -10.15 13.03
CA LEU A 287 -36.65 -9.91 13.99
C LEU A 287 -36.03 -9.56 15.34
N LEU A 288 -36.63 -8.63 16.08
CA LEU A 288 -36.18 -8.28 17.43
C LEU A 288 -36.14 -9.50 18.36
N SER A 289 -37.04 -10.47 18.14
CA SER A 289 -37.09 -11.73 18.90
C SER A 289 -35.86 -12.64 18.71
N ALA A 290 -35.07 -12.47 17.65
CA ALA A 290 -33.82 -13.22 17.48
C ALA A 290 -32.75 -12.80 18.52
N GLY A 291 -32.88 -11.60 19.09
CA GLY A 291 -32.01 -11.06 20.15
C GLY A 291 -30.60 -10.67 19.70
N SER A 292 -30.04 -11.34 18.69
CA SER A 292 -28.72 -11.04 18.15
C SER A 292 -28.49 -11.63 16.75
N VAL A 293 -27.44 -11.19 16.06
CA VAL A 293 -26.98 -11.77 14.77
C VAL A 293 -25.44 -11.84 14.73
N PRO A 294 -24.85 -12.97 14.30
CA PRO A 294 -23.39 -13.11 14.17
C PRO A 294 -22.85 -12.23 13.04
N LEU A 295 -21.62 -11.71 13.24
CA LEU A 295 -20.93 -10.84 12.28
C LEU A 295 -19.74 -11.58 11.70
N VAL A 296 -19.81 -11.92 10.41
CA VAL A 296 -18.74 -12.63 9.69
C VAL A 296 -17.88 -11.62 8.94
N VAL A 297 -16.72 -11.32 9.51
CA VAL A 297 -15.68 -10.51 8.87
C VAL A 297 -14.44 -11.36 8.73
N THR A 298 -13.92 -11.46 7.51
CA THR A 298 -12.68 -12.18 7.21
C THR A 298 -11.60 -11.21 6.72
N THR A 299 -10.35 -11.48 7.08
CA THR A 299 -9.20 -10.71 6.65
C THR A 299 -8.32 -11.63 5.81
N ILE A 300 -8.08 -11.25 4.54
CA ILE A 300 -7.19 -12.02 3.67
C ILE A 300 -5.74 -11.78 4.10
N SER A 301 -5.47 -10.59 4.62
CA SER A 301 -4.19 -10.19 5.20
C SER A 301 -4.05 -10.77 6.61
N ARG A 302 -3.18 -11.78 6.79
CA ARG A 302 -2.98 -12.52 8.05
C ARG A 302 -2.38 -11.70 9.21
N PHE A 303 -2.22 -10.39 9.06
CA PHE A 303 -1.28 -9.61 9.86
C PHE A 303 -1.93 -8.70 10.91
N LEU A 304 -3.21 -8.33 10.76
CA LEU A 304 -3.90 -7.40 11.69
C LEU A 304 -5.36 -7.82 11.93
N PRO A 305 -5.86 -7.83 13.18
CA PRO A 305 -7.26 -8.16 13.46
C PRO A 305 -8.21 -7.04 13.01
N PRO A 306 -9.40 -7.36 12.48
CA PRO A 306 -10.40 -6.35 12.14
C PRO A 306 -11.18 -5.91 13.38
N THR A 307 -11.62 -4.65 13.39
CA THR A 307 -12.51 -4.06 14.38
C THR A 307 -13.92 -3.88 13.81
N LEU A 308 -14.93 -4.03 14.68
CA LEU A 308 -16.34 -3.85 14.35
C LEU A 308 -16.92 -2.72 15.22
N THR A 309 -17.64 -1.79 14.61
CA THR A 309 -18.24 -0.64 15.31
C THR A 309 -19.67 -0.45 14.87
N VAL A 310 -20.60 -0.26 15.82
CA VAL A 310 -21.97 0.19 15.50
C VAL A 310 -21.89 1.67 15.19
N LEU A 311 -22.21 2.06 13.96
CA LEU A 311 -22.30 3.47 13.59
C LEU A 311 -23.66 4.03 14.03
N GLU A 312 -24.72 3.26 13.80
CA GLU A 312 -26.10 3.68 14.05
C GLU A 312 -26.99 2.49 14.40
N GLY A 313 -28.07 2.75 15.13
CA GLY A 313 -29.16 1.80 15.37
C GLY A 313 -29.16 1.12 16.74
N PRO A 314 -30.24 0.36 17.06
CA PRO A 314 -30.46 -0.24 18.38
C PRO A 314 -29.70 -1.57 18.55
N ALA A 315 -28.38 -1.53 18.44
CA ALA A 315 -27.51 -2.69 18.67
C ALA A 315 -26.22 -2.31 19.40
N THR A 316 -25.62 -3.28 20.07
CA THR A 316 -24.24 -3.24 20.60
C THR A 316 -23.45 -4.40 20.03
N ILE A 317 -22.12 -4.33 20.07
CA ILE A 317 -21.26 -5.44 19.61
C ILE A 317 -20.66 -6.12 20.83
N SER A 318 -20.84 -7.44 20.90
CA SER A 318 -20.18 -8.30 21.87
C SER A 318 -19.70 -9.57 21.17
N ASN A 319 -18.41 -9.89 21.30
CA ASN A 319 -17.79 -11.09 20.73
C ASN A 319 -18.16 -11.36 19.24
N ARG A 320 -17.99 -10.36 18.37
CA ARG A 320 -18.36 -10.42 16.93
C ARG A 320 -19.83 -10.76 16.67
N THR A 321 -20.71 -10.44 17.60
CA THR A 321 -22.17 -10.57 17.45
C THR A 321 -22.79 -9.21 17.70
N ALA A 322 -23.75 -8.82 16.86
CA ALA A 322 -24.58 -7.64 17.11
C ALA A 322 -25.73 -8.07 18.03
N VAL A 323 -25.75 -7.54 19.26
CA VAL A 323 -26.77 -7.79 20.28
C VAL A 323 -27.79 -6.65 20.25
N PHE A 324 -29.07 -6.97 20.08
CA PHE A 324 -30.12 -5.96 19.94
C PHE A 324 -30.48 -5.36 21.29
N THR A 325 -30.68 -4.04 21.34
CA THR A 325 -30.91 -3.29 22.60
C THR A 325 -32.40 -3.09 22.91
N GLY A 326 -33.29 -3.88 22.31
CA GLY A 326 -34.74 -3.81 22.52
C GLY A 326 -35.49 -2.81 21.61
N GLY A 327 -34.77 -1.96 20.87
CA GLY A 327 -35.35 -1.02 19.91
C GLY A 327 -35.51 -1.60 18.50
N LEU A 328 -36.47 -1.06 17.74
CA LEU A 328 -36.64 -1.33 16.32
C LEU A 328 -35.95 -0.24 15.49
N GLY A 329 -35.45 -0.60 14.30
CA GLY A 329 -34.79 0.37 13.44
C GLY A 329 -33.71 -0.23 12.56
N GLN A 330 -33.15 0.64 11.73
CA GLN A 330 -31.99 0.31 10.91
C GLN A 330 -30.74 0.27 11.81
N VAL A 331 -29.89 -0.74 11.59
CA VAL A 331 -28.58 -0.87 12.24
C VAL A 331 -27.52 -0.84 11.16
N THR A 332 -26.52 0.02 11.33
CA THR A 332 -25.35 0.11 10.45
C THR A 332 -24.09 -0.21 11.24
N ILE A 333 -23.34 -1.22 10.78
CA ILE A 333 -22.10 -1.69 11.39
C ILE A 333 -20.96 -1.50 10.40
N ARG A 334 -19.84 -0.94 10.87
CA ARG A 334 -18.60 -0.81 10.11
C ARG A 334 -17.61 -1.90 10.52
N ALA A 335 -17.11 -2.62 9.53
CA ALA A 335 -15.88 -3.39 9.64
C ALA A 335 -14.69 -2.53 9.18
N SER A 336 -13.65 -2.47 9.99
CA SER A 336 -12.42 -1.73 9.67
C SER A 336 -11.20 -2.57 10.02
N GLN A 337 -10.11 -2.40 9.27
CA GLN A 337 -8.82 -2.98 9.61
C GLN A 337 -7.76 -1.87 9.49
N PRO A 338 -7.17 -1.44 10.63
CA PRO A 338 -6.14 -0.42 10.61
C PRO A 338 -4.90 -0.95 9.89
N GLY A 339 -4.11 -0.06 9.31
CA GLY A 339 -2.79 -0.38 8.75
C GLY A 339 -1.72 -0.38 9.84
N ASN A 340 -0.46 -0.57 9.43
CA ASN A 340 0.70 -0.47 10.31
C ASN A 340 1.90 0.15 9.55
N THR A 341 3.13 -0.10 10.02
CA THR A 341 4.36 0.37 9.37
C THR A 341 4.56 -0.20 7.97
N ASN A 342 4.09 -1.41 7.71
CA ASN A 342 4.33 -2.16 6.47
C ASN A 342 3.08 -2.29 5.58
N TYR A 343 1.90 -1.97 6.10
CA TYR A 343 0.62 -2.12 5.41
C TYR A 343 -0.23 -0.85 5.46
N HIS A 344 -0.89 -0.54 4.35
CA HIS A 344 -1.99 0.43 4.31
C HIS A 344 -3.22 -0.12 5.05
N PRO A 345 -4.05 0.75 5.67
CA PRO A 345 -5.35 0.32 6.18
C PRO A 345 -6.20 -0.24 5.05
N ALA A 346 -6.98 -1.30 5.34
CA ALA A 346 -7.94 -1.81 4.37
C ALA A 346 -9.13 -0.83 4.25
N PRO A 347 -9.74 -0.70 3.06
CA PRO A 347 -11.00 0.01 2.92
C PRO A 347 -12.05 -0.53 3.90
N SER A 348 -12.68 0.36 4.67
CA SER A 348 -13.72 -0.06 5.62
C SER A 348 -15.00 -0.44 4.87
N ILE A 349 -15.73 -1.41 5.38
CA ILE A 349 -16.98 -1.91 4.78
C ILE A 349 -18.12 -1.72 5.77
N ASP A 350 -19.18 -1.07 5.31
CA ASP A 350 -20.41 -0.91 6.10
C ASP A 350 -21.45 -1.95 5.68
N ARG A 351 -22.15 -2.49 6.67
CA ARG A 351 -23.31 -3.36 6.50
C ARG A 351 -24.47 -2.82 7.27
N THR A 352 -25.61 -2.80 6.59
CA THR A 352 -26.85 -2.24 7.11
C THR A 352 -27.94 -3.29 7.02
N PHE A 353 -28.70 -3.45 8.10
CA PHE A 353 -29.86 -4.34 8.15
C PHE A 353 -30.96 -3.70 9.00
N GLN A 354 -32.20 -4.14 8.79
CA GLN A 354 -33.36 -3.67 9.52
C GLN A 354 -33.74 -4.65 10.64
N ILE A 355 -34.01 -4.13 11.84
CA ILE A 355 -34.66 -4.87 12.93
C ILE A 355 -36.17 -4.57 12.89
N TYR A 356 -36.97 -5.62 12.75
CA TYR A 356 -38.43 -5.57 12.73
C TYR A 356 -39.03 -6.12 14.03
N GLY A 357 -40.19 -5.57 14.42
CA GLY A 357 -41.00 -6.08 15.51
C GLY A 357 -42.07 -7.05 15.02
N THR A 358 -42.55 -7.91 15.92
CA THR A 358 -43.74 -8.74 15.69
C THR A 358 -44.96 -8.16 16.40
N VAL A 359 -46.13 -8.33 15.78
CA VAL A 359 -47.42 -7.95 16.37
C VAL A 359 -48.33 -9.16 16.35
N ASN A 360 -48.64 -9.67 17.54
CA ASN A 360 -49.52 -10.81 17.73
C ASN A 360 -50.79 -10.35 18.44
N VAL A 361 -51.94 -10.82 17.95
CA VAL A 361 -53.24 -10.59 18.57
C VAL A 361 -53.97 -11.91 18.72
N THR A 362 -54.57 -12.13 19.89
CA THR A 362 -55.35 -13.32 20.23
C THR A 362 -56.67 -12.89 20.87
N SER A 363 -57.61 -13.82 21.07
CA SER A 363 -58.85 -13.59 21.79
C SER A 363 -59.10 -14.66 22.86
N SER A 364 -59.85 -14.31 23.90
CA SER A 364 -60.56 -15.28 24.72
C SER A 364 -61.74 -15.88 23.96
N GLU A 365 -62.37 -16.90 24.54
CA GLU A 365 -63.64 -17.44 24.04
C GLU A 365 -64.72 -16.34 23.98
N GLY A 366 -65.62 -16.43 22.99
CA GLY A 366 -66.75 -15.50 22.83
C GLY A 366 -66.50 -14.29 21.93
N GLY A 367 -65.44 -14.31 21.12
CA GLY A 367 -65.15 -13.23 20.18
C GLY A 367 -63.87 -13.45 19.38
N THR A 368 -63.67 -12.57 18.41
CA THR A 368 -62.47 -12.55 17.56
C THR A 368 -61.71 -11.24 17.70
N ALA A 369 -60.41 -11.28 17.42
CA ALA A 369 -59.57 -10.10 17.38
C ALA A 369 -58.79 -10.05 16.07
N THR A 370 -58.79 -8.90 15.42
CA THR A 370 -58.05 -8.66 14.18
C THR A 370 -57.11 -7.46 14.35
N LYS A 371 -56.11 -7.37 13.47
CA LYS A 371 -55.14 -6.26 13.41
C LYS A 371 -55.03 -5.74 11.99
N THR A 372 -54.90 -4.43 11.84
CA THR A 372 -54.75 -3.76 10.54
C THR A 372 -53.69 -2.65 10.64
N PRO A 373 -52.66 -2.65 9.78
CA PRO A 373 -52.35 -3.68 8.77
C PRO A 373 -51.92 -5.01 9.40
N ASP A 374 -52.22 -6.13 8.74
CA ASP A 374 -51.75 -7.48 9.12
C ASP A 374 -50.50 -7.84 8.30
N PHE A 375 -49.34 -7.55 8.88
CA PHE A 375 -48.04 -7.94 8.32
C PHE A 375 -47.39 -9.01 9.20
N SER A 376 -46.48 -9.76 8.60
CA SER A 376 -45.63 -10.71 9.32
C SER A 376 -44.55 -10.02 10.17
N ALA A 377 -44.18 -8.78 9.82
CA ALA A 377 -43.16 -7.98 10.49
C ALA A 377 -43.43 -6.47 10.32
N TYR A 378 -43.07 -5.67 11.33
CA TYR A 378 -43.40 -4.24 11.39
C TYR A 378 -42.14 -3.40 11.63
N THR A 379 -42.02 -2.26 10.94
CA THR A 379 -40.97 -1.27 11.20
C THR A 379 -41.29 -0.44 12.42
N ASN A 380 -40.26 0.20 12.98
CA ASN A 380 -40.46 1.17 14.05
C ASN A 380 -41.47 2.24 13.64
N LEU A 381 -42.30 2.65 14.59
CA LEU A 381 -43.35 3.65 14.45
C LEU A 381 -44.52 3.26 13.54
N THR A 382 -44.63 1.99 13.13
CA THR A 382 -45.82 1.54 12.39
C THR A 382 -47.05 1.63 13.29
N SER A 383 -48.12 2.28 12.82
CA SER A 383 -49.39 2.34 13.53
C SER A 383 -50.24 1.11 13.18
N VAL A 384 -50.68 0.36 14.20
CA VAL A 384 -51.52 -0.82 14.03
C VAL A 384 -52.81 -0.65 14.83
N THR A 385 -53.94 -0.84 14.16
CA THR A 385 -55.27 -0.80 14.77
C THR A 385 -55.77 -2.21 15.02
N PHE A 386 -56.18 -2.48 16.26
CA PHE A 386 -56.74 -3.73 16.74
C PHE A 386 -58.24 -3.57 16.94
N THR A 387 -58.99 -4.53 16.42
CA THR A 387 -60.46 -4.53 16.49
C THR A 387 -60.91 -5.84 17.13
N ALA A 388 -61.65 -5.73 18.23
CA ALA A 388 -62.30 -6.86 18.88
C ALA A 388 -63.76 -6.93 18.43
N THR A 389 -64.20 -8.10 17.97
CA THR A 389 -65.58 -8.34 17.53
C THR A 389 -66.19 -9.43 18.42
N PRO A 390 -67.08 -9.06 19.38
CA PRO A 390 -67.77 -10.05 20.20
C PRO A 390 -68.69 -10.94 19.36
N GLU A 391 -68.76 -12.22 19.70
CA GLU A 391 -69.80 -13.10 19.20
C GLU A 391 -71.16 -12.75 19.84
N PRO A 392 -72.30 -13.15 19.23
CA PRO A 392 -73.61 -12.94 19.83
C PRO A 392 -73.69 -13.49 21.26
N GLY A 393 -74.17 -12.65 22.19
CA GLY A 393 -74.24 -13.03 23.60
C GLY A 393 -72.94 -12.83 24.38
N PHE A 394 -71.91 -12.20 23.79
CA PHE A 394 -70.70 -11.77 24.50
C PHE A 394 -70.49 -10.26 24.40
N THR A 395 -69.71 -9.73 25.33
CA THR A 395 -69.31 -8.33 25.40
C THR A 395 -67.79 -8.25 25.52
N PHE A 396 -67.18 -7.32 24.80
CA PHE A 396 -65.76 -7.03 24.94
C PHE A 396 -65.51 -6.35 26.30
N THR A 397 -64.55 -6.86 27.06
CA THR A 397 -64.22 -6.34 28.39
C THR A 397 -62.90 -5.57 28.44
N GLY A 398 -62.03 -5.73 27.44
CA GLY A 398 -60.77 -5.01 27.34
C GLY A 398 -59.67 -5.81 26.63
N TRP A 399 -58.59 -5.12 26.28
CA TRP A 399 -57.33 -5.68 25.81
C TRP A 399 -56.41 -5.94 27.01
N THR A 400 -55.68 -7.05 26.98
CA THR A 400 -54.61 -7.41 27.92
C THR A 400 -53.32 -7.78 27.18
N GLY A 401 -52.19 -7.88 27.88
CA GLY A 401 -50.88 -8.25 27.31
C GLY A 401 -49.89 -7.09 27.33
N THR A 402 -49.44 -6.63 26.15
CA THR A 402 -48.51 -5.48 26.00
C THR A 402 -49.05 -4.20 26.62
N THR A 403 -50.37 -4.01 26.61
CA THR A 403 -51.02 -2.92 27.34
C THR A 403 -52.42 -3.36 27.79
N ASN A 404 -52.96 -2.66 28.80
CA ASN A 404 -54.33 -2.86 29.26
C ASN A 404 -55.18 -1.66 28.83
N SER A 405 -56.25 -1.90 28.07
CA SER A 405 -57.13 -0.83 27.57
C SER A 405 -58.55 -1.32 27.32
N ALA A 406 -59.55 -0.51 27.65
CA ALA A 406 -60.95 -0.78 27.33
C ALA A 406 -61.38 -0.22 25.95
N GLN A 407 -60.49 0.49 25.24
CA GLN A 407 -60.83 1.09 23.93
C GLN A 407 -60.95 0.03 22.84
N ASN A 408 -61.98 0.14 22.00
CA ASN A 408 -62.18 -0.71 20.84
C ASN A 408 -62.87 0.09 19.71
N PRO A 409 -62.23 0.29 18.54
CA PRO A 409 -60.87 -0.16 18.20
C PRO A 409 -59.75 0.48 19.04
N LEU A 410 -58.62 -0.21 19.19
CA LEU A 410 -57.42 0.27 19.86
C LEU A 410 -56.30 0.47 18.83
N THR A 411 -55.62 1.61 18.81
CA THR A 411 -54.47 1.84 17.93
C THR A 411 -53.19 1.95 18.76
N LEU A 412 -52.16 1.18 18.42
CA LEU A 412 -50.83 1.26 19.03
C LEU A 412 -49.75 1.54 17.98
N ILE A 413 -48.69 2.23 18.42
CA ILE A 413 -47.49 2.47 17.63
C ILE A 413 -46.46 1.40 17.98
N VAL A 414 -45.95 0.69 16.97
CA VAL A 414 -44.97 -0.39 17.12
C VAL A 414 -43.59 0.20 17.39
N THR A 415 -43.14 0.15 18.64
CA THR A 415 -41.77 0.50 19.07
C THR A 415 -40.98 -0.70 19.58
N SER A 416 -41.66 -1.83 19.81
CA SER A 416 -41.12 -3.13 20.22
C SER A 416 -42.14 -4.23 19.83
N ASN A 417 -41.90 -5.50 20.21
CA ASN A 417 -42.86 -6.58 19.96
C ASN A 417 -44.17 -6.35 20.73
N ILE A 418 -45.32 -6.46 20.04
CA ILE A 418 -46.66 -6.33 20.63
C ILE A 418 -47.31 -7.71 20.70
N ASN A 419 -47.83 -8.08 21.87
CA ASN A 419 -48.66 -9.25 22.09
C ASN A 419 -49.92 -8.80 22.84
N LEU A 420 -51.07 -8.81 22.17
CA LEU A 420 -52.35 -8.45 22.75
C LEU A 420 -53.30 -9.63 22.79
N ARG A 421 -54.20 -9.60 23.77
CA ARG A 421 -55.33 -10.50 23.88
C ARG A 421 -56.62 -9.71 24.10
N ALA A 422 -57.63 -9.92 23.25
CA ALA A 422 -58.98 -9.41 23.47
C ALA A 422 -59.69 -10.28 24.49
N GLU A 423 -60.21 -9.68 25.55
CA GLU A 423 -61.04 -10.36 26.55
C GLU A 423 -62.52 -10.12 26.27
N PHE A 424 -63.29 -11.20 26.32
CA PHE A 424 -64.74 -11.20 26.16
C PHE A 424 -65.39 -11.85 27.37
N ARG A 425 -66.61 -11.42 27.67
CA ARG A 425 -67.46 -11.98 28.72
C ARG A 425 -68.87 -12.17 28.21
N ALA A 426 -69.45 -13.33 28.47
CA ALA A 426 -70.84 -13.61 28.14
C ALA A 426 -71.77 -12.54 28.75
N GLY A 427 -72.63 -11.96 27.92
CA GLY A 427 -73.69 -11.03 28.31
C GLY A 427 -74.85 -11.75 28.97
N LEU A 428 -75.57 -11.05 29.85
CA LEU A 428 -76.75 -11.57 30.55
C LEU A 428 -77.91 -11.71 29.56
N THR A 429 -78.53 -12.88 29.47
CA THR A 429 -79.91 -12.98 28.95
C THR A 429 -80.84 -12.36 29.99
N ALA A 430 -81.56 -11.29 29.64
CA ALA A 430 -82.51 -10.66 30.56
C ALA A 430 -83.55 -11.72 30.98
N PRO A 431 -83.82 -11.89 32.29
CA PRO A 431 -84.81 -12.84 32.76
C PRO A 431 -86.18 -12.50 32.14
N GLN A 432 -86.76 -13.44 31.40
CA GLN A 432 -88.09 -13.31 30.84
C GLN A 432 -89.11 -13.92 31.80
N LEU A 433 -90.15 -13.15 32.15
CA LEU A 433 -91.25 -13.63 32.97
C LEU A 433 -92.52 -13.69 32.10
N THR A 434 -93.00 -14.90 31.81
CA THR A 434 -94.20 -15.12 31.01
C THR A 434 -95.32 -15.75 31.83
N ILE A 435 -96.58 -15.45 31.50
CA ILE A 435 -97.75 -16.14 32.07
C ILE A 435 -98.01 -17.38 31.20
N VAL A 436 -98.01 -18.57 31.80
CA VAL A 436 -98.12 -19.84 31.04
C VAL A 436 -99.52 -20.42 31.08
N ASP A 437 -100.22 -20.32 32.22
CA ASP A 437 -101.58 -20.83 32.40
C ASP A 437 -102.44 -19.79 33.14
N TYR A 438 -103.68 -19.60 32.70
CA TYR A 438 -104.73 -18.88 33.43
C TYR A 438 -105.99 -19.74 33.54
N VAL A 439 -106.26 -20.25 34.74
CA VAL A 439 -107.56 -20.82 35.12
C VAL A 439 -108.18 -19.83 36.10
N PRO A 440 -109.51 -19.57 36.09
CA PRO A 440 -110.13 -18.72 37.10
C PRO A 440 -109.76 -19.20 38.50
N GLY A 441 -108.88 -18.45 39.15
CA GLY A 441 -108.37 -18.76 40.49
C GLY A 441 -106.90 -19.23 40.59
N THR A 442 -106.17 -19.42 39.49
CA THR A 442 -104.73 -19.75 39.53
C THR A 442 -104.04 -19.30 38.26
N PHE A 443 -102.93 -18.55 38.39
CA PHE A 443 -102.03 -18.27 37.26
C PHE A 443 -100.62 -18.78 37.57
N ARG A 444 -99.92 -19.23 36.52
CA ARG A 444 -98.52 -19.70 36.61
C ARG A 444 -97.60 -18.75 35.86
N LEU A 445 -96.53 -18.31 36.52
CA LEU A 445 -95.44 -17.58 35.88
C LEU A 445 -94.30 -18.53 35.55
N GLN A 446 -93.71 -18.37 34.37
CA GLN A 446 -92.45 -19.00 33.97
C GLN A 446 -91.36 -17.95 33.90
N LEU A 447 -90.32 -18.15 34.71
CA LEU A 447 -89.08 -17.39 34.62
C LEU A 447 -88.08 -18.14 33.73
N THR A 448 -87.71 -17.54 32.60
CA THR A 448 -86.61 -18.00 31.75
C THR A 448 -85.38 -17.13 31.98
N ALA A 449 -84.31 -17.69 32.55
CA ALA A 449 -83.05 -16.99 32.84
C ALA A 449 -81.85 -17.96 32.78
N GLU A 450 -80.62 -17.43 32.77
CA GLU A 450 -79.37 -18.21 32.79
C GLU A 450 -79.38 -19.22 33.96
N ALA A 451 -79.00 -20.48 33.73
CA ALA A 451 -78.96 -21.51 34.76
C ALA A 451 -77.93 -21.13 35.85
N GLY A 452 -78.30 -21.32 37.12
CA GLY A 452 -77.48 -20.99 38.29
C GLY A 452 -77.62 -19.55 38.79
N SER A 453 -78.42 -18.69 38.14
CA SER A 453 -78.63 -17.30 38.57
C SER A 453 -79.54 -17.23 39.81
N ASN A 454 -79.19 -16.37 40.77
CA ASN A 454 -80.08 -16.04 41.88
C ASN A 454 -81.19 -15.11 41.39
N TYR A 455 -82.43 -15.43 41.68
CA TYR A 455 -83.57 -14.59 41.37
C TYR A 455 -84.33 -14.15 42.63
N GLU A 456 -84.92 -12.98 42.56
CA GLU A 456 -85.84 -12.40 43.52
C GLU A 456 -87.12 -12.01 42.79
N LEU A 457 -88.19 -12.77 43.02
CA LEU A 457 -89.52 -12.49 42.50
C LEU A 457 -90.24 -11.54 43.46
N GLN A 458 -90.72 -10.44 42.91
CA GLN A 458 -91.38 -9.38 43.68
C GLN A 458 -92.79 -9.11 43.16
N ARG A 459 -93.69 -8.79 44.09
CA ARG A 459 -95.07 -8.40 43.85
C ARG A 459 -95.32 -6.97 44.31
N SER A 460 -96.17 -6.26 43.58
CA SER A 460 -96.67 -4.94 43.95
C SER A 460 -98.15 -4.79 43.58
N SER A 461 -98.93 -4.08 44.39
CA SER A 461 -100.31 -3.68 44.04
C SER A 461 -100.37 -2.34 43.30
N ASN A 462 -99.29 -1.55 43.31
CA ASN A 462 -99.30 -0.16 42.86
C ASN A 462 -98.05 0.27 42.08
N LEU A 463 -97.23 -0.68 41.63
CA LEU A 463 -95.95 -0.49 40.90
C LEU A 463 -94.84 0.27 41.66
N THR A 464 -95.09 0.74 42.88
CA THR A 464 -94.13 1.55 43.65
C THR A 464 -93.64 0.81 44.89
N ASN A 465 -94.54 0.14 45.62
CA ASN A 465 -94.20 -0.66 46.79
C ASN A 465 -94.06 -2.13 46.39
N TRP A 466 -92.83 -2.65 46.43
CA TRP A 466 -92.52 -4.01 46.03
C TRP A 466 -92.17 -4.87 47.24
N SER A 467 -92.76 -6.06 47.31
CA SER A 467 -92.47 -7.06 48.34
C SER A 467 -91.93 -8.33 47.69
N THR A 468 -90.92 -8.93 48.30
CA THR A 468 -90.34 -10.18 47.81
C THR A 468 -91.21 -11.35 48.21
N ILE A 469 -91.64 -12.12 47.22
CA ILE A 469 -92.53 -13.26 47.41
C ILE A 469 -91.82 -14.59 47.23
N LYS A 470 -90.70 -14.64 46.49
CA LYS A 470 -89.84 -15.83 46.39
C LYS A 470 -88.42 -15.49 45.97
N THR A 471 -87.45 -16.19 46.54
CA THR A 471 -86.05 -16.20 46.08
C THR A 471 -85.63 -17.62 45.72
N GLY A 472 -84.63 -17.76 44.86
CA GLY A 472 -84.07 -19.07 44.53
C GLY A 472 -82.96 -18.97 43.49
N ALA A 473 -82.45 -20.12 43.06
CA ALA A 473 -81.52 -20.22 41.94
C ALA A 473 -82.18 -20.98 40.78
N THR A 474 -81.96 -20.54 39.54
CA THR A 474 -82.53 -21.18 38.35
C THR A 474 -81.81 -22.49 38.03
N THR A 475 -82.41 -23.65 38.30
CA THR A 475 -81.73 -24.95 38.07
C THR A 475 -81.74 -25.44 36.62
N SER A 476 -82.66 -24.96 35.76
CA SER A 476 -82.72 -25.36 34.33
C SER A 476 -83.36 -24.33 33.39
N GLY A 477 -83.28 -23.04 33.73
CA GLY A 477 -83.80 -21.97 32.86
C GLY A 477 -85.33 -21.90 32.76
N GLN A 478 -86.09 -22.61 33.61
CA GLN A 478 -87.53 -22.40 33.80
C GLN A 478 -87.89 -22.58 35.28
N VAL A 479 -88.61 -21.63 35.88
CA VAL A 479 -89.17 -21.76 37.24
C VAL A 479 -90.67 -21.45 37.19
N PHE A 480 -91.49 -22.38 37.69
CA PHE A 480 -92.94 -22.22 37.83
C PHE A 480 -93.30 -21.66 39.21
N LEU A 481 -94.15 -20.65 39.22
CA LEU A 481 -94.51 -19.89 40.42
C LEU A 481 -96.03 -19.78 40.52
N VAL A 482 -96.59 -20.09 41.70
CA VAL A 482 -98.00 -19.95 42.03
C VAL A 482 -98.12 -18.95 43.19
N ASP A 483 -98.87 -17.87 43.02
CA ASP A 483 -99.25 -16.95 44.11
C ASP A 483 -100.67 -17.29 44.57
N GLU A 484 -100.80 -18.05 45.65
CA GLU A 484 -102.09 -18.46 46.21
C GLU A 484 -102.86 -17.28 46.86
N ALA A 485 -102.17 -16.18 47.18
CA ALA A 485 -102.77 -14.98 47.80
C ALA A 485 -103.28 -13.95 46.78
N ALA A 486 -103.14 -14.21 45.47
CA ALA A 486 -103.56 -13.30 44.39
C ALA A 486 -105.04 -13.46 43.98
N LEU A 487 -105.79 -14.31 44.68
CA LEU A 487 -107.20 -14.60 44.40
C LEU A 487 -108.17 -13.42 44.63
N ALA A 488 -107.70 -12.29 45.19
CA ALA A 488 -108.56 -11.18 45.61
C ALA A 488 -108.28 -9.82 44.93
N ASP A 489 -107.08 -9.54 44.38
CA ASP A 489 -106.70 -8.19 43.89
C ASP A 489 -105.80 -8.20 42.64
N ARG A 490 -105.87 -7.13 41.82
CA ARG A 490 -104.93 -6.90 40.70
C ARG A 490 -103.53 -6.66 41.23
N ALA A 491 -102.53 -7.40 40.72
CA ALA A 491 -101.14 -7.29 41.14
C ALA A 491 -100.17 -7.28 39.95
N PHE A 492 -99.01 -6.67 40.16
CA PHE A 492 -97.89 -6.60 39.22
C PHE A 492 -96.74 -7.47 39.74
N TYR A 493 -96.04 -8.14 38.81
CA TYR A 493 -94.91 -9.01 39.11
C TYR A 493 -93.66 -8.54 38.38
N ARG A 494 -92.51 -8.63 39.04
CA ARG A 494 -91.20 -8.45 38.41
C ARG A 494 -90.20 -9.44 38.98
N VAL A 495 -89.17 -9.74 38.20
CA VAL A 495 -88.00 -10.48 38.66
C VAL A 495 -86.79 -9.56 38.66
N ARG A 496 -86.03 -9.63 39.75
CA ARG A 496 -84.64 -9.19 39.79
C ARG A 496 -83.77 -10.44 39.73
N SER A 497 -82.77 -10.42 38.86
CA SER A 497 -81.75 -11.46 38.80
C SER A 497 -80.43 -10.86 39.21
N THR A 498 -79.72 -11.54 40.11
CA THR A 498 -78.37 -11.19 40.55
C THR A 498 -77.53 -12.46 40.53
N ARG A 499 -76.21 -12.35 40.36
CA ARG A 499 -75.34 -13.51 40.58
C ARG A 499 -75.07 -13.66 42.09
N PRO A 500 -74.68 -14.86 42.56
CA PRO A 500 -73.86 -14.98 43.77
C PRO A 500 -72.61 -14.10 43.67
#